data_AF-A0A9D6MP04-F1
#
_entry.id   AF-A0A9D6MP04-F1
#
_cell.length_a   1.000
_cell.length_b   1.000
_cell.length_c   1.000
_cell.angle_alpha   90.00
_cell.angle_beta   90.00
_cell.angle_gamma   90.00
#
_symmetry.space_group_name_H-M   'P 1'
#
loop_
_entity.id
_entity.type
_entity.pdbx_description
1 polymer ?
#
loop_
_entity_poly.entity_id
_entity_poly.type
_entity_poly.pdbx_seq_one_letter_code
_entity_poly.pdbx_strand_id
1 'polypeptide(L)'
;MQDALKKSLRIAGYAVMAVAIAHCGDSNNNNDNTTPRATRTATPKPLTATPTPGLSAIPTVTSTGGTVPTVTATPTGSPCPGGISFEGNAATSRLDTGFVGFAHDAKIIDRGKVSVATDCGGNARPCGVCNVTGPIPNTNAGAGVSNNHRCNGDTSIECTSNADCGASGTCEWFFGSPLPLAAGGVSTCIVNQVVGIITGTANIETGEGATKVALRSSVFTGPALNQPCPTCNGDATIADGVRSGTCSGGARDGLSCDVSGTSPTFDPNGKTSFDCPPIAGARIAALSIDLSNSTFTTTKTLSAANPDCRAAAGKKCFCDTCATAAAEPCSTNADCPGGAACGGKRCRGGTNNGAACATSGVASECPGGACGVPGQATVPNQCSNGSDCAPIAGSNNGECPAGPVDFFCSPHDTFQGCTPGGTDCTFPGDTCAGKNRPCFLDNGNIGGSVTATGAAEVPVNGTSHPKLAAFFCVAPTSSGSVNAAAGLPGLGRLQLDGTAQEIAP
;
A
#
# COMPACT_ATOMS: atom_id res chain seq x y z
N MET A 1 -35.07 7.67 -42.87
CA MET A 1 -35.27 8.70 -41.81
C MET A 1 -36.31 8.27 -40.75
N GLN A 2 -36.33 6.99 -40.35
CA GLN A 2 -37.15 6.53 -39.21
C GLN A 2 -36.49 5.41 -38.37
N ASP A 3 -35.20 5.10 -38.61
CA ASP A 3 -34.44 4.08 -37.82
C ASP A 3 -33.25 4.65 -37.03
N ALA A 4 -33.08 5.97 -37.00
CA ALA A 4 -32.03 6.62 -36.21
C ALA A 4 -32.48 7.03 -34.78
N LEU A 5 -33.72 6.70 -34.39
CA LEU A 5 -34.33 7.19 -33.13
C LEU A 5 -34.44 6.15 -32.00
N LYS A 6 -33.81 4.97 -32.14
CA LYS A 6 -33.85 3.89 -31.13
C LYS A 6 -32.52 3.59 -30.42
N LYS A 7 -31.44 4.34 -30.69
CA LYS A 7 -30.12 4.11 -30.05
C LYS A 7 -29.65 5.20 -29.07
N SER A 8 -30.50 6.19 -28.76
CA SER A 8 -30.09 7.34 -27.92
C SER A 8 -30.88 7.47 -26.62
N LEU A 9 -31.26 6.34 -25.99
CA LEU A 9 -32.05 6.35 -24.75
C LEU A 9 -31.42 5.45 -23.66
N ARG A 10 -30.21 5.78 -23.20
CA ARG A 10 -29.66 5.34 -21.89
C ARG A 10 -28.68 6.36 -21.30
N ILE A 11 -28.98 7.65 -21.44
CA ILE A 11 -28.28 8.74 -20.74
C ILE A 11 -29.34 9.77 -20.34
N ALA A 12 -29.79 9.70 -19.08
CA ALA A 12 -30.35 10.79 -18.26
C ALA A 12 -31.34 10.25 -17.21
N GLY A 13 -31.09 10.60 -15.96
CA GLY A 13 -31.91 10.27 -14.78
C GLY A 13 -30.96 10.02 -13.62
N TYR A 14 -30.62 10.97 -12.75
CA TYR A 14 -31.49 11.97 -12.14
C TYR A 14 -30.67 13.22 -11.75
N ALA A 15 -31.15 14.37 -12.18
CA ALA A 15 -31.00 15.63 -11.46
C ALA A 15 -32.37 16.30 -11.48
N VAL A 16 -32.90 16.65 -10.31
CA VAL A 16 -33.78 17.81 -9.99
C VAL A 16 -34.39 17.59 -8.60
N MET A 17 -33.97 18.42 -7.63
CA MET A 17 -34.83 19.19 -6.69
C MET A 17 -33.89 20.07 -5.84
N ALA A 18 -33.83 21.38 -6.10
CA ALA A 18 -34.63 22.46 -5.48
C ALA A 18 -34.12 22.82 -4.06
N VAL A 19 -33.35 23.90 -3.88
CA VAL A 19 -33.70 25.35 -3.76
C VAL A 19 -34.07 25.79 -2.32
N ALA A 20 -33.22 26.69 -1.80
CA ALA A 20 -33.30 27.73 -0.76
C ALA A 20 -34.53 27.91 0.16
N ILE A 21 -34.29 28.21 1.46
CA ILE A 21 -34.79 29.32 2.36
C ILE A 21 -33.94 29.27 3.67
N ALA A 22 -33.07 30.25 4.01
CA ALA A 22 -33.22 31.46 4.85
C ALA A 22 -33.37 31.29 6.40
N HIS A 23 -32.37 31.81 7.12
CA HIS A 23 -32.36 32.69 8.33
C HIS A 23 -33.23 32.47 9.59
N CYS A 24 -32.57 32.80 10.74
CA CYS A 24 -33.06 33.06 12.12
C CYS A 24 -33.43 31.81 12.95
N GLY A 25 -33.12 31.69 14.25
CA GLY A 25 -32.57 32.60 15.26
C GLY A 25 -32.41 31.86 16.61
N ASP A 26 -31.81 32.55 17.57
CA ASP A 26 -31.41 32.13 18.92
C ASP A 26 -32.47 31.42 19.79
N SER A 27 -32.03 30.52 20.69
CA SER A 27 -32.04 30.73 22.16
C SER A 27 -32.11 29.43 23.00
N ASN A 28 -31.11 29.30 23.88
CA ASN A 28 -31.18 28.95 25.31
C ASN A 28 -31.53 27.53 25.84
N ASN A 29 -30.58 27.08 26.69
CA ASN A 29 -30.73 26.43 28.01
C ASN A 29 -31.49 25.11 28.15
N ASN A 30 -30.79 24.05 28.59
CA ASN A 30 -30.59 23.81 30.02
C ASN A 30 -29.67 22.61 30.30
N ASN A 31 -28.89 22.76 31.37
CA ASN A 31 -28.19 21.71 32.09
C ASN A 31 -29.15 20.61 32.55
N ASP A 32 -28.70 19.36 32.52
CA ASP A 32 -28.83 18.57 33.74
C ASP A 32 -27.69 17.55 33.92
N ASN A 33 -27.19 17.54 35.15
CA ASN A 33 -26.05 16.82 35.65
C ASN A 33 -26.54 15.69 36.54
N THR A 34 -26.35 14.43 36.15
CA THR A 34 -26.39 13.31 37.10
C THR A 34 -25.45 12.18 36.68
N THR A 35 -24.23 12.18 37.23
CA THR A 35 -23.49 10.95 37.56
C THR A 35 -24.24 10.18 38.65
N PRO A 36 -24.25 8.82 38.65
CA PRO A 36 -23.31 8.17 39.57
C PRO A 36 -22.84 6.74 39.19
N ARG A 37 -21.71 6.39 39.81
CA ARG A 37 -21.38 5.10 40.46
C ARG A 37 -20.44 4.13 39.72
N ALA A 38 -19.17 4.19 40.15
CA ALA A 38 -18.14 3.19 39.91
C ALA A 38 -18.54 1.80 40.45
N THR A 39 -18.35 0.77 39.63
CA THR A 39 -18.42 -0.64 40.03
C THR A 39 -17.04 -1.29 39.88
N ARG A 40 -16.74 -2.15 40.85
CA ARG A 40 -15.41 -2.59 41.28
C ARG A 40 -14.70 -3.49 40.28
N THR A 41 -13.39 -3.26 40.18
CA THR A 41 -12.33 -4.12 39.68
C THR A 41 -12.36 -5.51 40.33
N ALA A 42 -12.31 -6.56 39.51
CA ALA A 42 -12.01 -7.92 39.96
C ALA A 42 -10.54 -8.25 39.65
N THR A 43 -9.77 -8.56 40.70
CA THR A 43 -8.37 -8.97 40.63
C THR A 43 -8.27 -10.47 40.29
N PRO A 44 -7.26 -10.92 39.51
CA PRO A 44 -7.24 -12.26 38.90
C PRO A 44 -6.90 -13.39 39.88
N LYS A 45 -7.50 -14.56 39.63
CA LYS A 45 -7.17 -15.84 40.27
C LYS A 45 -5.93 -16.46 39.58
N PRO A 46 -4.91 -16.94 40.30
CA PRO A 46 -3.73 -17.55 39.70
C PRO A 46 -4.08 -18.92 39.10
N LEU A 47 -3.72 -19.12 37.84
CA LEU A 47 -3.83 -20.41 37.15
C LEU A 47 -2.54 -21.21 37.32
N THR A 48 -2.73 -22.46 37.74
CA THR A 48 -1.72 -23.50 37.93
C THR A 48 -1.02 -23.84 36.61
N ALA A 49 0.31 -23.87 36.62
CA ALA A 49 1.14 -24.26 35.49
C ALA A 49 0.94 -25.73 35.14
N THR A 50 0.63 -26.01 33.87
CA THR A 50 0.63 -27.36 33.27
C THR A 50 1.94 -27.54 32.49
N PRO A 51 2.61 -28.70 32.59
CA PRO A 51 3.98 -28.90 32.11
C PRO A 51 4.14 -28.86 30.59
N THR A 52 5.22 -28.24 30.16
CA THR A 52 5.74 -28.12 28.79
C THR A 52 6.05 -29.48 28.16
N PRO A 53 5.51 -29.83 26.98
CA PRO A 53 6.01 -30.96 26.19
C PRO A 53 7.40 -30.62 25.61
N GLY A 54 8.35 -31.53 25.78
CA GLY A 54 9.74 -31.36 25.36
C GLY A 54 9.90 -31.08 23.86
N LEU A 55 10.72 -30.08 23.55
CA LEU A 55 11.19 -29.78 22.21
C LEU A 55 12.07 -30.94 21.72
N SER A 56 11.59 -31.62 20.68
CA SER A 56 12.38 -32.58 19.91
C SER A 56 13.42 -31.80 19.08
N ALA A 57 14.65 -32.31 19.06
CA ALA A 57 15.81 -31.65 18.47
C ALA A 57 15.61 -31.33 16.98
N ILE A 58 15.91 -30.09 16.62
CA ILE A 58 16.02 -29.64 15.22
C ILE A 58 17.28 -30.29 14.63
N PRO A 59 17.22 -30.94 13.44
CA PRO A 59 18.41 -31.49 12.81
C PRO A 59 19.35 -30.37 12.38
N THR A 60 20.59 -30.40 12.89
CA THR A 60 21.71 -29.58 12.45
C THR A 60 22.02 -29.91 10.99
N VAL A 61 21.80 -28.95 10.09
CA VAL A 61 22.25 -29.07 8.70
C VAL A 61 23.75 -28.81 8.66
N THR A 62 24.53 -29.88 8.50
CA THR A 62 25.96 -29.78 8.21
C THR A 62 26.13 -29.33 6.75
N SER A 63 26.47 -28.06 6.55
CA SER A 63 26.85 -27.52 5.24
C SER A 63 28.13 -28.19 4.76
N THR A 64 28.06 -28.94 3.66
CA THR A 64 29.22 -29.45 2.93
C THR A 64 29.95 -28.29 2.25
N GLY A 65 31.28 -28.27 2.39
CA GLY A 65 32.15 -27.17 1.97
C GLY A 65 32.16 -26.93 0.47
N GLY A 66 31.48 -25.87 0.04
CA GLY A 66 31.88 -25.04 -1.09
C GLY A 66 32.63 -23.82 -0.55
N THR A 67 33.75 -23.46 -1.15
CA THR A 67 34.49 -22.23 -0.83
C THR A 67 33.61 -21.02 -1.11
N VAL A 68 32.89 -20.55 -0.08
CA VAL A 68 32.26 -19.23 -0.09
C VAL A 68 33.38 -18.20 -0.20
N PRO A 69 33.34 -17.27 -1.18
CA PRO A 69 34.33 -16.21 -1.25
C PRO A 69 34.37 -15.47 0.09
N THR A 70 35.56 -15.38 0.68
CA THR A 70 35.78 -14.65 1.93
C THR A 70 35.32 -13.21 1.73
N VAL A 71 34.21 -12.86 2.38
CA VAL A 71 33.67 -11.50 2.39
C VAL A 71 34.79 -10.58 2.88
N THR A 72 35.29 -9.71 2.00
CA THR A 72 36.30 -8.73 2.41
C THR A 72 35.58 -7.69 3.24
N ALA A 73 35.68 -7.82 4.57
CA ALA A 73 35.13 -6.84 5.49
C ALA A 73 35.75 -5.47 5.19
N THR A 74 34.92 -4.42 5.20
CA THR A 74 35.39 -3.03 5.11
C THR A 74 36.46 -2.80 6.20
N PRO A 75 37.61 -2.18 5.87
CA PRO A 75 38.73 -2.05 6.80
C PRO A 75 38.29 -1.38 8.11
N THR A 76 38.69 -1.99 9.23
CA THR A 76 38.48 -1.48 10.59
C THR A 76 39.06 -0.08 10.73
N GLY A 77 38.36 0.80 11.45
CA GLY A 77 38.79 2.20 11.63
C GLY A 77 38.33 3.19 10.55
N SER A 78 37.66 2.74 9.49
CA SER A 78 36.98 3.65 8.55
C SER A 78 35.78 4.34 9.22
N PRO A 79 35.44 5.58 8.85
CA PRO A 79 34.26 6.25 9.41
C PRO A 79 32.98 5.49 9.06
N CYS A 80 32.00 5.54 9.96
CA CYS A 80 30.66 5.05 9.68
C CYS A 80 29.97 5.87 8.58
N PRO A 81 29.04 5.28 7.82
CA PRO A 81 28.31 6.00 6.79
C PRO A 81 27.49 7.16 7.41
N GLY A 82 27.35 8.25 6.65
CA GLY A 82 26.48 9.38 7.00
C GLY A 82 25.02 9.14 6.61
N GLY A 83 24.77 8.14 5.75
CA GLY A 83 23.42 7.71 5.42
C GLY A 83 23.37 6.36 4.72
N ILE A 84 22.15 5.91 4.44
CA ILE A 84 21.84 4.71 3.66
C ILE A 84 20.80 5.10 2.63
N SER A 85 21.02 4.71 1.38
CA SER A 85 19.99 4.75 0.35
C SER A 85 19.45 3.35 0.09
N PHE A 86 18.15 3.24 -0.15
CA PHE A 86 17.49 1.99 -0.52
C PHE A 86 16.75 2.20 -1.83
N GLU A 87 17.04 1.36 -2.83
CA GLU A 87 16.38 1.35 -4.13
C GLU A 87 15.63 0.04 -4.34
N GLY A 88 14.31 0.12 -4.50
CA GLY A 88 13.46 -1.05 -4.69
C GLY A 88 13.68 -1.76 -6.04
N ASN A 89 13.67 -3.09 -6.01
CA ASN A 89 13.77 -3.97 -7.16
C ASN A 89 12.40 -4.57 -7.49
N ALA A 90 11.80 -4.17 -8.60
CA ALA A 90 10.46 -4.61 -8.97
C ALA A 90 10.37 -6.06 -9.46
N ALA A 91 11.47 -6.67 -9.89
CA ALA A 91 11.44 -8.02 -10.45
C ALA A 91 11.03 -9.06 -9.40
N THR A 92 11.58 -8.95 -8.19
CA THR A 92 11.40 -9.92 -7.10
C THR A 92 10.45 -9.46 -6.01
N SER A 93 10.23 -8.16 -5.89
CA SER A 93 9.28 -7.59 -4.94
C SER A 93 7.84 -7.98 -5.23
N ARG A 94 7.03 -7.97 -4.16
CA ARG A 94 5.60 -8.33 -4.18
C ARG A 94 4.80 -7.41 -3.28
N LEU A 95 3.68 -6.94 -3.79
CA LEU A 95 2.66 -6.22 -3.06
C LEU A 95 1.36 -7.02 -3.15
N ASP A 96 0.82 -7.41 -2.00
CA ASP A 96 -0.52 -7.98 -1.89
C ASP A 96 -1.46 -6.99 -1.25
N THR A 97 -2.58 -6.71 -1.91
CA THR A 97 -3.57 -5.76 -1.41
C THR A 97 -4.96 -6.40 -1.35
N GLY A 98 -5.56 -6.29 -0.17
CA GLY A 98 -6.93 -6.67 0.16
C GLY A 98 -7.25 -8.16 0.05
N PHE A 99 -8.51 -8.50 0.32
CA PHE A 99 -8.94 -9.87 0.61
C PHE A 99 -9.44 -10.65 -0.61
N VAL A 100 -9.57 -9.99 -1.76
CA VAL A 100 -10.18 -10.59 -2.97
C VAL A 100 -9.18 -11.33 -3.85
N GLY A 101 -7.86 -11.19 -3.61
CA GLY A 101 -6.82 -11.91 -4.36
C GLY A 101 -6.40 -11.28 -5.69
N PHE A 102 -7.25 -10.51 -6.36
CA PHE A 102 -6.88 -9.92 -7.67
C PHE A 102 -5.68 -8.96 -7.64
N ALA A 103 -5.44 -8.30 -6.50
CA ALA A 103 -4.31 -7.39 -6.30
C ALA A 103 -3.19 -8.04 -5.47
N HIS A 104 -3.10 -9.38 -5.47
CA HIS A 104 -1.97 -10.12 -4.91
C HIS A 104 -0.88 -10.30 -5.97
N ASP A 105 0.36 -10.48 -5.50
CA ASP A 105 1.56 -10.56 -6.35
C ASP A 105 1.77 -9.36 -7.28
N ALA A 106 1.17 -8.20 -6.97
CA ALA A 106 1.35 -6.99 -7.75
C ALA A 106 2.83 -6.55 -7.71
N LYS A 107 3.34 -6.10 -8.85
CA LYS A 107 4.69 -5.55 -8.95
C LYS A 107 4.71 -4.10 -8.48
N ILE A 108 5.83 -3.71 -7.90
CA ILE A 108 6.12 -2.31 -7.57
C ILE A 108 6.76 -1.61 -8.77
N ILE A 109 7.11 -0.34 -8.59
CA ILE A 109 7.88 0.43 -9.56
C ILE A 109 9.37 0.17 -9.33
N ASP A 110 10.11 -0.10 -10.41
CA ASP A 110 11.55 -0.26 -10.32
C ASP A 110 12.22 1.10 -10.09
N ARG A 111 13.40 1.09 -9.45
CA ARG A 111 14.20 2.29 -9.16
C ARG A 111 13.55 3.28 -8.19
N GLY A 112 12.57 2.83 -7.42
CA GLY A 112 12.01 3.58 -6.31
C GLY A 112 13.05 3.76 -5.20
N LYS A 113 13.72 4.91 -5.16
CA LYS A 113 14.82 5.19 -4.21
C LYS A 113 14.43 6.18 -3.11
N VAL A 114 14.81 5.86 -1.88
CA VAL A 114 14.76 6.74 -0.72
C VAL A 114 16.09 6.71 0.03
N SER A 115 16.51 7.84 0.58
CA SER A 115 17.70 7.95 1.42
C SER A 115 17.35 8.41 2.83
N VAL A 116 18.10 7.90 3.80
CA VAL A 116 18.04 8.28 5.22
C VAL A 116 19.45 8.56 5.73
N ALA A 117 19.58 9.48 6.68
CA ALA A 117 20.79 9.71 7.45
C ALA A 117 20.96 8.64 8.54
N THR A 118 22.21 8.35 8.87
CA THR A 118 22.60 7.44 9.96
C THR A 118 23.35 8.21 11.04
N ASP A 119 22.94 8.01 12.29
CA ASP A 119 23.67 8.47 13.47
C ASP A 119 24.20 7.25 14.24
N CYS A 120 25.51 7.04 14.12
CA CYS A 120 26.25 5.96 14.77
C CYS A 120 27.03 6.44 16.00
N GLY A 121 26.76 7.66 16.51
CA GLY A 121 27.44 8.22 17.68
C GLY A 121 28.91 8.59 17.47
N GLY A 122 29.32 8.86 16.22
CA GLY A 122 30.70 9.26 15.88
C GLY A 122 31.72 8.11 15.92
N ASN A 123 31.26 6.86 15.93
CA ASN A 123 32.13 5.69 15.94
C ASN A 123 32.87 5.51 14.60
N ALA A 124 34.07 4.95 14.66
CA ALA A 124 34.69 4.28 13.51
C ALA A 124 34.20 2.84 13.46
N ARG A 125 34.25 2.20 12.29
CA ARG A 125 33.84 0.81 12.13
C ARG A 125 34.57 -0.11 13.13
N PRO A 126 33.84 -1.04 13.79
CA PRO A 126 32.42 -1.36 13.59
C PRO A 126 31.47 -0.32 14.21
N CYS A 127 30.44 0.07 13.44
CA CYS A 127 29.44 1.07 13.79
C CYS A 127 28.38 0.54 14.75
N GLY A 128 28.05 -0.75 14.63
CA GLY A 128 26.95 -1.37 15.34
C GLY A 128 25.59 -0.89 14.83
N VAL A 129 24.65 -0.79 15.76
CA VAL A 129 23.29 -0.31 15.47
C VAL A 129 23.27 1.22 15.51
N CYS A 130 23.00 1.83 14.36
CA CYS A 130 22.83 3.26 14.20
C CYS A 130 21.35 3.63 14.17
N ASN A 131 21.03 4.81 14.69
CA ASN A 131 19.70 5.39 14.49
C ASN A 131 19.58 5.87 13.04
N VAL A 132 18.41 5.66 12.43
CA VAL A 132 18.12 6.24 11.11
C VAL A 132 17.14 7.40 11.25
N THR A 133 17.39 8.46 10.50
CA THR A 133 16.49 9.62 10.39
C THR A 133 16.40 10.08 8.94
N GLY A 134 15.28 10.65 8.53
CA GLY A 134 15.14 11.17 7.18
C GLY A 134 13.70 11.59 6.89
N PRO A 135 13.30 11.63 5.61
CA PRO A 135 14.13 11.40 4.42
C PRO A 135 15.21 12.48 4.21
N ILE A 136 16.28 12.14 3.48
CA ILE A 136 17.31 13.06 2.99
C ILE A 136 17.37 13.04 1.45
N PRO A 137 18.02 14.04 0.80
CA PRO A 137 18.17 14.03 -0.66
C PRO A 137 18.80 12.74 -1.17
N ASN A 138 18.28 12.22 -2.28
CA ASN A 138 18.92 11.15 -3.01
C ASN A 138 20.29 11.61 -3.53
N THR A 139 21.34 10.85 -3.20
CA THR A 139 22.67 11.08 -3.79
C THR A 139 22.63 10.77 -5.29
N ASN A 140 23.39 11.55 -6.07
CA ASN A 140 23.45 11.44 -7.53
C ASN A 140 22.12 11.69 -8.25
N ALA A 141 21.24 12.52 -7.68
CA ALA A 141 20.03 12.98 -8.37
C ALA A 141 20.41 13.59 -9.75
N GLY A 142 19.75 13.12 -10.82
CA GLY A 142 20.09 13.48 -12.21
C GLY A 142 21.31 12.75 -12.79
N ALA A 143 21.83 11.71 -12.13
CA ALA A 143 22.91 10.86 -12.64
C ALA A 143 22.54 9.38 -12.49
N GLY A 144 21.37 9.02 -13.04
CA GLY A 144 20.76 7.70 -12.93
C GLY A 144 19.84 7.54 -11.72
N VAL A 145 19.61 8.60 -10.94
CA VAL A 145 18.73 8.57 -9.77
C VAL A 145 17.78 9.75 -9.83
N SER A 146 16.50 9.51 -9.56
CA SER A 146 15.51 10.59 -9.54
C SER A 146 15.65 11.46 -8.29
N ASN A 147 15.50 12.78 -8.46
CA ASN A 147 15.33 13.69 -7.34
C ASN A 147 14.01 13.36 -6.61
N ASN A 148 14.10 13.06 -5.32
CA ASN A 148 12.98 12.67 -4.46
C ASN A 148 12.34 13.84 -3.70
N HIS A 149 12.79 15.07 -3.86
CA HIS A 149 12.21 16.27 -3.23
C HIS A 149 11.50 17.11 -4.29
N ARG A 150 10.16 17.07 -4.28
CA ARG A 150 9.30 17.64 -5.33
C ARG A 150 8.13 18.42 -4.75
N CYS A 151 7.52 19.30 -5.55
CA CYS A 151 6.31 19.99 -5.14
C CYS A 151 5.09 19.07 -5.18
N ASN A 152 4.27 19.06 -4.13
CA ASN A 152 3.14 18.12 -4.04
C ASN A 152 1.94 18.43 -4.96
N GLY A 153 1.84 19.66 -5.44
CA GLY A 153 0.86 20.06 -6.45
C GLY A 153 1.32 19.82 -7.88
N ASP A 154 2.63 19.71 -8.12
CA ASP A 154 3.22 19.39 -9.43
C ASP A 154 4.60 18.72 -9.22
N THR A 155 4.65 17.39 -9.34
CA THR A 155 5.87 16.61 -9.12
C THR A 155 6.94 16.87 -10.19
N SER A 156 6.62 17.58 -11.28
CA SER A 156 7.62 17.99 -12.27
C SER A 156 8.51 19.13 -11.76
N ILE A 157 8.19 19.73 -10.61
CA ILE A 157 8.97 20.80 -10.01
C ILE A 157 9.81 20.18 -8.88
N GLU A 158 11.12 20.13 -9.11
CA GLU A 158 12.10 19.84 -8.06
C GLU A 158 12.20 21.01 -7.10
N CYS A 159 12.43 20.72 -5.83
CA CYS A 159 12.48 21.75 -4.81
C CYS A 159 13.47 21.39 -3.70
N THR A 160 13.86 22.40 -2.94
CA THR A 160 14.65 22.29 -1.70
C THR A 160 13.90 22.91 -0.52
N SER A 161 12.93 23.78 -0.82
CA SER A 161 12.09 24.45 0.17
C SER A 161 10.69 24.72 -0.39
N ASN A 162 9.73 25.04 0.49
CA ASN A 162 8.38 25.40 0.08
C ASN A 162 8.34 26.65 -0.84
N ALA A 163 9.36 27.51 -0.79
CA ALA A 163 9.41 28.70 -1.63
C ALA A 163 9.51 28.36 -3.13
N ASP A 164 10.20 27.25 -3.45
CA ASP A 164 10.39 26.80 -4.84
C ASP A 164 9.07 26.36 -5.49
N CYS A 165 8.09 25.98 -4.66
CA CYS A 165 6.81 25.46 -5.13
C CYS A 165 5.78 26.55 -5.45
N GLY A 166 5.88 27.74 -4.86
CA GLY A 166 4.90 28.81 -5.08
C GLY A 166 3.45 28.34 -4.94
N ALA A 167 2.66 28.44 -6.02
CA ALA A 167 1.27 27.98 -6.05
C ALA A 167 1.10 26.45 -6.15
N SER A 168 2.17 25.72 -6.44
CA SER A 168 2.19 24.25 -6.57
C SER A 168 2.34 23.54 -5.21
N GLY A 169 2.10 24.24 -4.10
CA GLY A 169 1.97 23.65 -2.77
C GLY A 169 3.27 23.62 -1.97
N THR A 170 3.54 22.49 -1.31
CA THR A 170 4.70 22.32 -0.43
C THR A 170 5.74 21.40 -1.04
N CYS A 171 6.98 21.56 -0.59
CA CYS A 171 8.12 20.79 -1.02
C CYS A 171 8.23 19.51 -0.19
N GLU A 172 7.89 18.38 -0.81
CA GLU A 172 7.63 17.11 -0.15
C GLU A 172 8.50 15.99 -0.72
N TRP A 173 8.69 14.95 0.09
CA TRP A 173 9.50 13.81 -0.27
C TRP A 173 8.66 12.71 -0.92
N PHE A 174 9.19 12.08 -1.96
CA PHE A 174 8.49 11.03 -2.71
C PHE A 174 9.30 9.73 -2.73
N PHE A 175 8.57 8.61 -2.67
CA PHE A 175 9.14 7.27 -2.80
C PHE A 175 8.80 6.68 -4.16
N GLY A 176 9.78 6.74 -5.07
CA GLY A 176 9.64 6.29 -6.46
C GLY A 176 8.67 7.12 -7.30
N SER A 177 8.77 6.95 -8.61
CA SER A 177 7.85 7.57 -9.57
C SER A 177 6.43 6.99 -9.44
N PRO A 178 5.42 7.57 -10.13
CA PRO A 178 4.07 7.06 -10.05
C PRO A 178 4.01 5.55 -10.35
N LEU A 179 3.37 4.79 -9.45
CA LEU A 179 3.25 3.34 -9.48
C LEU A 179 1.97 2.93 -10.22
N PRO A 180 2.07 2.32 -11.41
CA PRO A 180 0.91 1.77 -12.10
C PRO A 180 0.54 0.41 -11.49
N LEU A 181 -0.72 0.25 -11.11
CA LEU A 181 -1.30 -1.02 -10.68
C LEU A 181 -2.51 -1.36 -11.53
N ALA A 182 -2.77 -2.65 -11.69
CA ALA A 182 -4.03 -3.14 -12.23
C ALA A 182 -4.45 -4.43 -11.52
N ALA A 183 -5.74 -4.55 -11.27
CA ALA A 183 -6.35 -5.72 -10.65
C ALA A 183 -7.78 -5.87 -11.16
N GLY A 184 -8.19 -7.08 -11.55
CA GLY A 184 -9.58 -7.38 -11.94
C GLY A 184 -10.14 -6.45 -13.03
N GLY A 185 -9.32 -6.03 -14.00
CA GLY A 185 -9.72 -5.10 -15.07
C GLY A 185 -9.85 -3.63 -14.65
N VAL A 186 -9.36 -3.26 -13.46
CA VAL A 186 -9.34 -1.88 -12.96
C VAL A 186 -7.89 -1.43 -12.82
N SER A 187 -7.54 -0.32 -13.46
CA SER A 187 -6.21 0.29 -13.38
C SER A 187 -6.19 1.52 -12.47
N THR A 188 -5.10 1.67 -11.71
CA THR A 188 -4.87 2.84 -10.85
C THR A 188 -3.42 3.31 -10.95
N CYS A 189 -3.24 4.62 -10.76
CA CYS A 189 -1.93 5.22 -10.58
C CYS A 189 -1.75 5.64 -9.13
N ILE A 190 -0.65 5.26 -8.49
CA ILE A 190 -0.37 5.62 -7.10
C ILE A 190 0.86 6.51 -7.03
N VAL A 191 0.72 7.67 -6.40
CA VAL A 191 1.85 8.54 -6.07
C VAL A 191 2.10 8.44 -4.56
N ASN A 192 3.31 8.03 -4.18
CA ASN A 192 3.70 7.82 -2.79
C ASN A 192 4.53 9.00 -2.28
N GLN A 193 3.92 9.82 -1.42
CA GLN A 193 4.60 10.88 -0.68
C GLN A 193 4.99 10.36 0.70
N VAL A 194 6.22 10.59 1.15
CA VAL A 194 6.63 10.37 2.55
C VAL A 194 6.09 11.50 3.40
N VAL A 195 5.40 11.16 4.50
CA VAL A 195 4.81 12.13 5.42
C VAL A 195 5.54 12.08 6.75
N GLY A 196 6.03 13.24 7.18
CA GLY A 196 6.81 13.34 8.42
C GLY A 196 8.21 12.75 8.28
N ILE A 197 8.77 12.34 9.42
CA ILE A 197 10.13 11.82 9.49
C ILE A 197 10.15 10.29 9.36
N ILE A 198 11.13 9.78 8.61
CA ILE A 198 11.51 8.38 8.67
C ILE A 198 12.36 8.19 9.91
N THR A 199 12.08 7.15 10.69
CA THR A 199 12.85 6.81 11.90
C THR A 199 13.10 5.31 11.97
N GLY A 200 14.07 4.88 12.79
CA GLY A 200 14.31 3.46 13.00
C GLY A 200 15.75 3.16 13.40
N THR A 201 16.19 1.95 13.12
CA THR A 201 17.56 1.50 13.34
C THR A 201 18.08 0.68 12.17
N ALA A 202 19.40 0.73 11.96
CA ALA A 202 20.12 -0.12 11.01
C ALA A 202 21.46 -0.55 11.62
N ASN A 203 21.78 -1.84 11.54
CA ASN A 203 23.08 -2.39 11.90
C ASN A 203 23.95 -2.43 10.64
N ILE A 204 25.02 -1.62 10.63
CA ILE A 204 25.86 -1.42 9.44
C ILE A 204 26.69 -2.67 9.11
N GLU A 205 26.93 -3.54 10.09
CA GLU A 205 27.73 -4.75 9.91
C GLU A 205 26.87 -5.95 9.51
N THR A 206 25.65 -6.06 10.04
CA THR A 206 24.78 -7.23 9.78
C THR A 206 23.75 -6.98 8.69
N GLY A 207 23.49 -5.71 8.35
CA GLY A 207 22.41 -5.32 7.45
C GLY A 207 21.01 -5.45 8.06
N GLU A 208 20.91 -5.77 9.35
CA GLU A 208 19.63 -5.84 10.05
C GLU A 208 19.05 -4.44 10.28
N GLY A 209 17.76 -4.27 10.07
CA GLY A 209 17.11 -2.99 10.26
C GLY A 209 15.60 -3.07 10.45
N ALA A 210 15.07 -2.01 11.03
CA ALA A 210 13.65 -1.75 11.12
C ALA A 210 13.41 -0.25 11.02
N THR A 211 12.47 0.15 10.17
CA THR A 211 12.14 1.56 9.96
C THR A 211 10.64 1.80 10.09
N LYS A 212 10.27 3.01 10.50
CA LYS A 212 8.91 3.54 10.48
C LYS A 212 8.83 4.57 9.37
N VAL A 213 7.96 4.32 8.40
CA VAL A 213 7.75 5.18 7.24
C VAL A 213 6.26 5.41 7.09
N ALA A 214 5.80 6.63 7.30
CA ALA A 214 4.42 6.99 6.97
C ALA A 214 4.37 7.52 5.54
N LEU A 215 3.46 6.97 4.73
CA LEU A 215 3.20 7.43 3.38
C LEU A 215 1.80 8.00 3.26
N ARG A 216 1.66 9.01 2.41
CA ARG A 216 0.40 9.39 1.79
C ARG A 216 0.40 8.87 0.36
N SER A 217 -0.32 7.78 0.13
CA SER A 217 -0.49 7.17 -1.18
C SER A 217 -1.72 7.79 -1.86
N SER A 218 -1.49 8.71 -2.79
CA SER A 218 -2.57 9.31 -3.60
C SER A 218 -2.92 8.39 -4.75
N VAL A 219 -4.17 7.95 -4.81
CA VAL A 219 -4.66 6.99 -5.82
C VAL A 219 -5.48 7.73 -6.86
N PHE A 220 -5.15 7.53 -8.12
CA PHE A 220 -5.80 8.12 -9.28
C PHE A 220 -6.37 7.04 -10.19
N THR A 221 -7.48 7.35 -10.87
CA THR A 221 -7.89 6.55 -12.04
C THR A 221 -6.94 6.81 -13.19
N GLY A 222 -6.45 5.76 -13.82
CA GLY A 222 -5.52 5.88 -14.95
C GLY A 222 -6.16 6.39 -16.24
N PRO A 223 -5.35 6.90 -17.19
CA PRO A 223 -5.80 7.23 -18.54
C PRO A 223 -6.49 6.07 -19.27
N ALA A 224 -5.96 4.85 -19.13
CA ALA A 224 -6.52 3.64 -19.74
C ALA A 224 -6.19 2.40 -18.90
N LEU A 225 -6.72 1.23 -19.30
CA LEU A 225 -6.43 -0.04 -18.63
C LEU A 225 -4.95 -0.44 -18.78
N ASN A 226 -4.42 -0.35 -20.00
CA ASN A 226 -3.02 -0.62 -20.34
C ASN A 226 -2.08 0.59 -20.11
N GLN A 227 -2.62 1.71 -19.62
CA GLN A 227 -1.86 2.89 -19.22
C GLN A 227 -2.41 3.40 -17.87
N PRO A 228 -2.12 2.71 -16.75
CA PRO A 228 -2.64 3.10 -15.44
C PRO A 228 -2.09 4.44 -14.96
N CYS A 229 -0.84 4.76 -15.30
CA CYS A 229 -0.20 6.04 -15.00
C CYS A 229 0.13 6.78 -16.30
N PRO A 230 0.23 8.12 -16.27
CA PRO A 230 0.92 8.86 -17.33
C PRO A 230 2.34 8.34 -17.52
N THR A 231 2.81 8.31 -18.77
CA THR A 231 4.11 7.72 -19.13
C THR A 231 5.04 8.76 -19.73
N CYS A 232 6.35 8.50 -19.68
CA CYS A 232 7.35 9.29 -20.36
C CYS A 232 7.94 8.49 -21.53
N ASN A 233 7.58 8.90 -22.75
CA ASN A 233 7.89 8.15 -23.97
C ASN A 233 9.07 8.76 -24.70
N GLY A 234 9.92 7.92 -25.29
CA GLY A 234 11.04 8.38 -26.14
C GLY A 234 12.29 8.83 -25.38
N ASP A 235 12.29 8.77 -24.05
CA ASP A 235 13.50 8.98 -23.27
C ASP A 235 14.39 7.73 -23.22
N ALA A 236 15.68 7.93 -23.52
CA ALA A 236 16.65 6.87 -23.70
C ALA A 236 17.42 6.54 -22.41
N THR A 237 17.62 7.53 -21.54
CA THR A 237 18.46 7.39 -20.34
C THR A 237 17.62 7.73 -19.12
N ILE A 238 17.40 6.75 -18.25
CA ILE A 238 16.54 6.92 -17.09
C ILE A 238 17.22 7.78 -16.03
N ALA A 239 16.53 8.83 -15.58
CA ALA A 239 16.87 9.67 -14.44
C ALA A 239 18.24 10.34 -14.57
N ASP A 240 18.59 10.77 -15.78
CA ASP A 240 19.83 11.52 -16.09
C ASP A 240 19.65 13.05 -15.98
N GLY A 241 18.49 13.50 -15.51
CA GLY A 241 18.16 14.91 -15.36
C GLY A 241 17.84 15.61 -16.69
N VAL A 242 17.87 14.90 -17.82
CA VAL A 242 17.60 15.46 -19.15
C VAL A 242 16.22 15.03 -19.61
N ARG A 243 15.34 16.01 -19.81
CA ARG A 243 13.96 15.77 -20.27
C ARG A 243 13.87 15.45 -21.77
N SER A 244 14.44 14.33 -22.20
CA SER A 244 14.50 13.92 -23.60
C SER A 244 13.24 13.20 -24.09
N GLY A 245 12.37 12.77 -23.19
CA GLY A 245 11.09 12.14 -23.50
C GLY A 245 9.93 13.12 -23.63
N THR A 246 8.74 12.59 -23.89
CA THR A 246 7.48 13.33 -23.94
C THR A 246 6.42 12.62 -23.10
N CYS A 247 5.72 13.37 -22.26
CA CYS A 247 4.62 12.85 -21.46
C CYS A 247 3.46 12.39 -22.36
N SER A 248 2.93 11.21 -22.06
CA SER A 248 1.65 10.72 -22.60
C SER A 248 0.65 10.62 -21.45
N GLY A 249 -0.38 11.45 -21.51
CA GLY A 249 -1.39 11.64 -20.47
C GLY A 249 -0.92 12.52 -19.30
N GLY A 250 -1.75 12.58 -18.26
CA GLY A 250 -1.46 13.38 -17.07
C GLY A 250 -1.71 14.87 -17.24
N ALA A 251 -1.31 15.67 -16.24
CA ALA A 251 -1.49 17.11 -16.26
C ALA A 251 -0.52 17.84 -17.21
N ARG A 252 0.52 17.14 -17.67
CA ARG A 252 1.61 17.65 -18.51
C ARG A 252 1.71 16.93 -19.85
N ASP A 253 0.59 16.41 -20.33
CA ASP A 253 0.52 15.69 -21.61
C ASP A 253 1.17 16.49 -22.76
N GLY A 254 2.01 15.82 -23.56
CA GLY A 254 2.77 16.42 -24.64
C GLY A 254 3.99 17.26 -24.24
N LEU A 255 4.30 17.44 -22.95
CA LEU A 255 5.48 18.17 -22.48
C LEU A 255 6.69 17.25 -22.31
N SER A 256 7.89 17.83 -22.30
CA SER A 256 9.16 17.11 -22.12
C SER A 256 9.27 16.45 -20.73
N CYS A 257 9.85 15.26 -20.65
CA CYS A 257 10.04 14.51 -19.41
C CYS A 257 11.33 13.68 -19.38
N ASP A 258 11.81 13.36 -18.17
CA ASP A 258 12.87 12.38 -17.87
C ASP A 258 12.26 11.17 -17.16
N VAL A 259 12.48 9.95 -17.65
CA VAL A 259 11.95 8.71 -17.07
C VAL A 259 12.53 8.52 -15.68
N SER A 260 11.66 8.33 -14.68
CA SER A 260 12.07 8.20 -13.29
C SER A 260 12.05 6.74 -12.80
N GLY A 261 11.22 5.89 -13.41
CA GLY A 261 11.07 4.49 -13.04
C GLY A 261 10.31 3.69 -14.08
N THR A 262 10.33 2.37 -13.94
CA THR A 262 9.71 1.45 -14.90
C THR A 262 8.88 0.39 -14.18
N SER A 263 7.71 0.07 -14.72
CA SER A 263 6.89 -1.04 -14.24
C SER A 263 7.08 -2.28 -15.10
N PRO A 264 7.55 -3.40 -14.54
CA PRO A 264 7.66 -4.66 -15.26
C PRO A 264 6.30 -5.18 -15.77
N THR A 265 5.21 -4.86 -15.08
CA THR A 265 3.85 -5.31 -15.46
C THR A 265 3.35 -4.65 -16.75
N PHE A 266 3.83 -3.44 -17.07
CA PHE A 266 3.35 -2.67 -18.22
C PHE A 266 4.46 -2.44 -19.26
N ASP A 267 5.55 -3.20 -19.20
CA ASP A 267 6.68 -3.11 -20.14
C ASP A 267 6.22 -3.40 -21.59
N PRO A 268 6.65 -2.62 -22.61
CA PRO A 268 7.58 -1.49 -22.59
C PRO A 268 6.96 -0.12 -22.26
N ASN A 269 5.63 -0.05 -22.11
CA ASN A 269 4.90 1.20 -21.94
C ASN A 269 4.88 1.70 -20.47
N GLY A 270 5.36 0.91 -19.52
CA GLY A 270 5.33 1.19 -18.07
C GLY A 270 6.37 2.19 -17.58
N LYS A 271 6.91 3.06 -18.44
CA LYS A 271 7.91 4.07 -18.07
C LYS A 271 7.22 5.28 -17.45
N THR A 272 7.30 5.44 -16.13
CA THR A 272 6.68 6.56 -15.42
C THR A 272 7.71 7.61 -15.02
N SER A 273 7.24 8.85 -14.81
CA SER A 273 8.09 10.00 -14.53
C SER A 273 7.43 10.92 -13.51
N PHE A 274 8.24 11.56 -12.67
CA PHE A 274 7.78 12.68 -11.86
C PHE A 274 7.37 13.90 -12.71
N ASP A 275 7.91 14.02 -13.93
CA ASP A 275 7.58 15.10 -14.87
C ASP A 275 6.20 14.93 -15.53
N CYS A 276 5.59 13.75 -15.40
CA CYS A 276 4.27 13.43 -15.93
C CYS A 276 3.28 13.13 -14.79
N PRO A 277 2.93 14.13 -13.94
CA PRO A 277 2.01 13.91 -12.84
C PRO A 277 0.60 13.52 -13.33
N PRO A 278 -0.12 12.64 -12.60
CA PRO A 278 -1.54 12.40 -12.85
C PRO A 278 -2.38 13.68 -12.73
N ILE A 279 -3.54 13.70 -13.39
CA ILE A 279 -4.47 14.83 -13.31
C ILE A 279 -5.11 14.88 -11.92
N ALA A 280 -5.05 16.02 -11.24
CA ALA A 280 -5.59 16.18 -9.88
C ALA A 280 -7.08 15.78 -9.75
N GLY A 281 -7.89 16.09 -10.78
CA GLY A 281 -9.31 15.73 -10.85
C GLY A 281 -9.59 14.22 -10.95
N ALA A 282 -8.60 13.40 -11.28
CA ALA A 282 -8.71 11.93 -11.34
C ALA A 282 -8.41 11.25 -9.99
N ARG A 283 -8.07 12.02 -8.94
CA ARG A 283 -7.74 11.46 -7.62
C ARG A 283 -8.99 10.92 -6.94
N ILE A 284 -8.98 9.63 -6.63
CA ILE A 284 -10.08 8.91 -5.98
C ILE A 284 -9.81 8.59 -4.52
N ALA A 285 -8.56 8.69 -4.05
CA ALA A 285 -8.21 8.55 -2.64
C ALA A 285 -6.88 9.23 -2.30
N ALA A 286 -6.69 9.52 -1.01
CA ALA A 286 -5.40 9.80 -0.40
C ALA A 286 -5.29 8.92 0.84
N LEU A 287 -4.58 7.82 0.72
CA LEU A 287 -4.51 6.76 1.73
C LEU A 287 -3.33 7.02 2.66
N SER A 288 -3.57 6.95 3.97
CA SER A 288 -2.50 6.92 4.97
C SER A 288 -2.00 5.49 5.10
N ILE A 289 -0.75 5.26 4.73
CA ILE A 289 -0.10 3.94 4.78
C ILE A 289 1.04 4.01 5.79
N ASP A 290 0.96 3.18 6.84
CA ASP A 290 2.09 2.93 7.72
C ASP A 290 2.96 1.83 7.09
N LEU A 291 4.01 2.23 6.39
CA LEU A 291 4.99 1.32 5.79
C LEU A 291 6.17 1.06 6.74
N SER A 292 5.88 0.93 8.03
CA SER A 292 6.82 0.36 8.97
C SER A 292 7.27 -1.01 8.49
N ASN A 293 8.58 -1.17 8.33
CA ASN A 293 9.17 -2.33 7.66
C ASN A 293 10.39 -2.84 8.43
N SER A 294 10.78 -4.07 8.13
CA SER A 294 11.95 -4.69 8.72
C SER A 294 12.61 -5.68 7.79
N THR A 295 13.92 -5.88 7.95
CA THR A 295 14.67 -6.98 7.33
C THR A 295 14.41 -8.34 7.98
N PHE A 296 13.57 -8.41 9.02
CA PHE A 296 13.13 -9.67 9.62
C PHE A 296 11.82 -10.14 9.01
N THR A 297 11.58 -11.45 9.09
CA THR A 297 10.25 -11.99 8.81
C THR A 297 9.26 -11.47 9.84
N THR A 298 8.16 -10.89 9.36
CA THR A 298 7.07 -10.38 10.19
C THR A 298 5.83 -11.24 10.00
N THR A 299 5.06 -11.42 11.06
CA THR A 299 3.83 -12.21 11.06
C THR A 299 2.71 -11.42 11.72
N LYS A 300 1.55 -11.38 11.07
CA LYS A 300 0.32 -10.82 11.63
C LYS A 300 -0.65 -11.96 11.93
N THR A 301 -1.14 -12.03 13.17
CA THR A 301 -2.03 -13.10 13.63
C THR A 301 -3.39 -12.53 14.02
N LEU A 302 -4.47 -13.15 13.56
CA LEU A 302 -5.83 -12.78 13.93
C LEU A 302 -6.08 -13.11 15.40
N SER A 303 -6.71 -12.16 16.08
CA SER A 303 -7.12 -12.25 17.48
C SER A 303 -8.58 -11.85 17.63
N ALA A 304 -9.11 -12.01 18.84
CA ALA A 304 -10.45 -11.53 19.16
C ALA A 304 -10.59 -9.99 19.04
N ALA A 305 -9.47 -9.24 19.13
CA ALA A 305 -9.44 -7.79 19.03
C ALA A 305 -9.56 -7.27 17.59
N ASN A 306 -9.36 -8.14 16.59
CA ASN A 306 -9.57 -7.79 15.19
C ASN A 306 -11.08 -7.63 14.89
N PRO A 307 -11.44 -6.78 13.91
CA PRO A 307 -12.83 -6.59 13.52
C PRO A 307 -13.44 -7.89 12.98
N ASP A 308 -14.75 -8.03 13.18
CA ASP A 308 -15.51 -9.09 12.53
C ASP A 308 -15.58 -8.81 11.02
N CYS A 309 -15.45 -9.87 10.22
CA CYS A 309 -15.68 -9.75 8.79
C CYS A 309 -17.14 -9.43 8.51
N ARG A 310 -17.40 -8.40 7.69
CA ARG A 310 -18.78 -7.91 7.46
C ARG A 310 -19.62 -8.84 6.59
N ALA A 311 -19.00 -9.72 5.81
CA ALA A 311 -19.68 -10.68 4.94
C ALA A 311 -19.28 -12.14 5.20
N ALA A 312 -18.69 -12.45 6.35
CA ALA A 312 -18.37 -13.81 6.77
C ALA A 312 -18.62 -13.98 8.29
N ALA A 313 -19.78 -14.52 8.66
CA ALA A 313 -20.18 -14.67 10.05
C ALA A 313 -19.19 -15.54 10.85
N GLY A 314 -18.83 -15.09 12.05
CA GLY A 314 -17.91 -15.80 12.95
C GLY A 314 -16.44 -15.74 12.54
N LYS A 315 -16.09 -15.00 11.49
CA LYS A 315 -14.71 -14.82 11.01
C LYS A 315 -14.17 -13.43 11.38
N LYS A 316 -12.86 -13.35 11.57
CA LYS A 316 -12.11 -12.12 11.83
C LYS A 316 -11.38 -11.67 10.57
N CYS A 317 -11.27 -10.35 10.41
CA CYS A 317 -10.59 -9.73 9.29
C CYS A 317 -9.46 -8.84 9.83
N PHE A 318 -8.31 -8.79 9.15
CA PHE A 318 -7.16 -8.02 9.66
C PHE A 318 -7.36 -6.52 9.66
N CYS A 319 -8.22 -6.02 8.78
CA CYS A 319 -8.35 -4.61 8.50
C CYS A 319 -9.80 -4.24 8.22
N ASP A 320 -10.18 -3.05 8.67
CA ASP A 320 -11.43 -2.38 8.34
C ASP A 320 -11.22 -0.85 8.47
N THR A 321 -12.30 -0.09 8.70
CA THR A 321 -12.26 1.35 8.96
C THR A 321 -12.89 1.71 10.30
N CYS A 322 -12.36 2.74 10.95
CA CYS A 322 -12.91 3.28 12.18
C CYS A 322 -14.32 3.85 11.96
N ALA A 323 -15.17 3.73 12.99
CA ALA A 323 -16.52 4.28 13.04
C ALA A 323 -16.51 5.81 13.25
N THR A 324 -15.80 6.54 12.40
CA THR A 324 -15.57 7.99 12.45
C THR A 324 -15.84 8.60 11.07
N ALA A 325 -16.04 9.92 10.99
CA ALA A 325 -16.22 10.60 9.69
C ALA A 325 -15.04 10.36 8.73
N ALA A 326 -13.81 10.34 9.26
CA ALA A 326 -12.59 10.21 8.48
C ALA A 326 -12.29 8.79 8.01
N ALA A 327 -12.97 7.77 8.55
CA ALA A 327 -12.88 6.39 8.06
C ALA A 327 -11.45 5.83 8.09
N GLU A 328 -10.65 6.16 9.11
CA GLU A 328 -9.25 5.76 9.19
C GLU A 328 -9.12 4.23 9.09
N PRO A 329 -8.10 3.72 8.37
CA PRO A 329 -7.84 2.29 8.34
C PRO A 329 -7.48 1.81 9.74
N CYS A 330 -8.03 0.66 10.14
CA CYS A 330 -7.79 0.08 11.45
C CYS A 330 -7.64 -1.43 11.37
N SER A 331 -6.90 -1.99 12.31
CA SER A 331 -6.76 -3.42 12.53
C SER A 331 -7.41 -3.88 13.84
N THR A 332 -7.58 -2.97 14.79
CA THR A 332 -8.28 -3.13 16.06
C THR A 332 -8.93 -1.81 16.48
N ASN A 333 -9.76 -1.82 17.53
CA ASN A 333 -10.33 -0.59 18.09
C ASN A 333 -9.27 0.38 18.66
N ALA A 334 -8.07 -0.10 19.00
CA ALA A 334 -7.00 0.75 19.52
C ALA A 334 -6.43 1.70 18.45
N ASP A 335 -6.61 1.36 17.17
CA ASP A 335 -6.18 2.19 16.05
C ASP A 335 -7.15 3.36 15.82
N CYS A 336 -8.31 3.36 16.47
CA CYS A 336 -9.39 4.30 16.21
C CYS A 336 -9.43 5.45 17.22
N PRO A 337 -9.52 6.70 16.75
CA PRO A 337 -9.56 7.86 17.64
C PRO A 337 -10.86 7.86 18.45
N GLY A 338 -10.78 8.36 19.68
CA GLY A 338 -11.93 8.46 20.59
C GLY A 338 -12.52 7.12 21.02
N GLY A 339 -11.81 6.01 20.82
CA GLY A 339 -12.29 4.66 21.16
C GLY A 339 -13.37 4.14 20.22
N ALA A 340 -13.47 4.69 19.00
CA ALA A 340 -14.43 4.22 18.01
C ALA A 340 -14.18 2.74 17.63
N ALA A 341 -15.24 2.04 17.22
CA ALA A 341 -15.13 0.65 16.81
C ALA A 341 -14.49 0.53 15.42
N CYS A 342 -13.54 -0.39 15.28
CA CYS A 342 -13.01 -0.81 13.99
C CYS A 342 -14.05 -1.71 13.29
N GLY A 343 -14.43 -1.35 12.06
CA GLY A 343 -15.51 -2.01 11.31
C GLY A 343 -16.91 -1.62 11.76
N GLY A 344 -17.04 -0.63 12.65
CA GLY A 344 -18.34 -0.13 13.11
C GLY A 344 -19.07 0.71 12.06
N LYS A 345 -20.40 0.58 12.05
CA LYS A 345 -21.29 1.40 11.22
C LYS A 345 -21.31 2.85 11.67
N ARG A 346 -21.46 3.74 10.70
CA ARG A 346 -21.55 5.19 10.91
C ARG A 346 -22.41 5.87 9.86
N CYS A 347 -22.92 7.04 10.18
CA CYS A 347 -23.59 7.89 9.22
C CYS A 347 -22.60 8.38 8.16
N ARG A 348 -22.93 8.11 6.90
CA ARG A 348 -22.18 8.56 5.72
C ARG A 348 -22.97 9.71 5.09
N GLY A 349 -22.46 10.93 5.25
CA GLY A 349 -23.15 12.16 4.87
C GLY A 349 -24.23 12.59 5.86
N GLY A 350 -24.92 13.68 5.52
CA GLY A 350 -25.96 14.26 6.38
C GLY A 350 -25.42 15.09 7.54
N THR A 351 -26.33 15.56 8.40
CA THR A 351 -25.99 16.39 9.57
C THR A 351 -25.23 15.61 10.65
N ASN A 352 -25.37 14.29 10.66
CA ASN A 352 -24.74 13.39 11.63
C ASN A 352 -23.53 12.65 11.04
N ASN A 353 -22.88 13.19 9.99
CA ASN A 353 -21.78 12.50 9.32
C ASN A 353 -20.68 12.05 10.30
N GLY A 354 -20.35 10.76 10.28
CA GLY A 354 -19.37 10.15 11.18
C GLY A 354 -19.90 9.68 12.53
N ALA A 355 -21.12 10.02 12.91
CA ALA A 355 -21.73 9.50 14.13
C ALA A 355 -21.99 7.99 14.01
N ALA A 356 -21.81 7.27 15.11
CA ALA A 356 -22.18 5.86 15.18
C ALA A 356 -23.68 5.68 14.92
N CYS A 357 -24.04 4.59 14.24
CA CYS A 357 -25.42 4.27 13.91
C CYS A 357 -25.60 2.74 13.94
N ALA A 358 -26.79 2.27 14.29
CA ALA A 358 -27.06 0.85 14.45
C ALA A 358 -27.65 0.26 13.16
N THR A 359 -28.58 0.99 12.55
CA THR A 359 -29.48 0.44 11.54
C THR A 359 -29.34 1.15 10.20
N SER A 360 -28.98 0.37 9.18
CA SER A 360 -28.83 0.87 7.81
C SER A 360 -30.17 1.39 7.28
N GLY A 361 -30.18 2.60 6.73
CA GLY A 361 -31.36 3.24 6.14
C GLY A 361 -32.29 3.95 7.14
N VAL A 362 -31.97 3.98 8.44
CA VAL A 362 -32.76 4.74 9.42
C VAL A 362 -32.40 6.23 9.33
N ALA A 363 -33.25 6.98 8.63
CA ALA A 363 -33.06 8.41 8.39
C ALA A 363 -33.00 9.26 9.68
N SER A 364 -33.58 8.79 10.79
CA SER A 364 -33.50 9.50 12.08
C SER A 364 -32.11 9.43 12.71
N GLU A 365 -31.34 8.36 12.48
CA GLU A 365 -29.96 8.27 12.96
C GLU A 365 -29.02 9.07 12.06
N CYS A 366 -29.27 9.04 10.74
CA CYS A 366 -28.48 9.74 9.73
C CYS A 366 -29.32 10.66 8.83
N PRO A 367 -29.81 11.80 9.35
CA PRO A 367 -30.63 12.72 8.55
C PRO A 367 -29.86 13.26 7.34
N GLY A 368 -30.36 12.98 6.14
CA GLY A 368 -29.68 13.35 4.88
C GLY A 368 -28.45 12.49 4.56
N GLY A 369 -28.29 11.34 5.20
CA GLY A 369 -27.18 10.41 4.99
C GLY A 369 -27.61 8.95 5.06
N ALA A 370 -26.63 8.04 5.12
CA ALA A 370 -26.88 6.61 5.22
C ALA A 370 -25.99 5.94 6.26
N CYS A 371 -26.58 5.12 7.13
CA CYS A 371 -25.84 4.31 8.09
C CYS A 371 -25.16 3.11 7.40
N GLY A 372 -23.82 3.07 7.43
CA GLY A 372 -23.05 1.96 6.85
C GLY A 372 -21.54 2.05 7.09
N VAL A 373 -20.80 1.18 6.40
CA VAL A 373 -19.32 1.16 6.41
C VAL A 373 -18.84 1.37 4.98
N PRO A 374 -17.96 2.33 4.69
CA PRO A 374 -17.35 2.54 3.37
C PRO A 374 -16.56 1.32 2.87
N GLY A 375 -16.44 1.20 1.55
CA GLY A 375 -15.74 0.09 0.90
C GLY A 375 -16.55 -1.20 0.80
N GLN A 376 -15.90 -2.25 0.30
CA GLN A 376 -16.47 -3.59 0.18
C GLN A 376 -16.63 -4.26 1.53
N ALA A 377 -17.70 -5.05 1.68
CA ALA A 377 -17.90 -5.86 2.87
C ALA A 377 -16.76 -6.87 3.00
N THR A 378 -16.02 -6.78 4.11
CA THR A 378 -14.82 -7.59 4.35
C THR A 378 -15.17 -9.06 4.51
N VAL A 379 -14.37 -9.91 3.88
CA VAL A 379 -14.30 -11.36 4.12
C VAL A 379 -12.83 -11.74 4.28
N PRO A 380 -12.49 -12.91 4.84
CA PRO A 380 -11.09 -13.30 4.97
C PRO A 380 -10.43 -13.50 3.60
N ASN A 381 -11.11 -14.27 2.75
CA ASN A 381 -10.74 -14.56 1.37
C ASN A 381 -12.02 -14.73 0.54
N GLN A 382 -11.97 -14.46 -0.76
CA GLN A 382 -13.07 -14.72 -1.70
C GLN A 382 -12.91 -16.04 -2.46
N CYS A 383 -12.71 -17.14 -1.72
CA CYS A 383 -12.74 -18.46 -2.31
C CYS A 383 -14.19 -18.95 -2.51
N SER A 384 -14.44 -19.68 -3.60
CA SER A 384 -15.74 -20.22 -3.98
C SER A 384 -16.19 -21.34 -3.03
N ASN A 385 -17.50 -21.56 -2.96
CA ASN A 385 -18.13 -22.64 -2.20
C ASN A 385 -17.75 -22.67 -0.70
N GLY A 386 -17.31 -21.54 -0.16
CA GLY A 386 -16.83 -21.46 1.22
C GLY A 386 -15.58 -22.28 1.50
N SER A 387 -14.82 -22.68 0.47
CA SER A 387 -13.56 -23.39 0.66
C SER A 387 -12.53 -22.48 1.31
N ASP A 388 -11.73 -23.02 2.22
CA ASP A 388 -10.60 -22.29 2.77
C ASP A 388 -9.46 -22.16 1.75
N CYS A 389 -8.66 -21.10 1.91
CA CYS A 389 -7.40 -20.90 1.22
C CYS A 389 -6.42 -22.03 1.58
N ALA A 390 -5.80 -22.63 0.57
CA ALA A 390 -4.83 -23.71 0.72
C ALA A 390 -3.41 -23.22 0.44
N PRO A 391 -2.38 -23.68 1.17
CA PRO A 391 -1.00 -23.27 0.95
C PRO A 391 -0.47 -23.75 -0.40
N ILE A 392 0.28 -22.88 -1.08
CA ILE A 392 1.07 -23.22 -2.26
C ILE A 392 2.49 -23.54 -1.81
N ALA A 393 3.05 -24.67 -2.25
CA ALA A 393 4.41 -25.05 -1.89
C ALA A 393 5.43 -24.00 -2.34
N GLY A 394 6.29 -23.55 -1.42
CA GLY A 394 7.31 -22.54 -1.70
C GLY A 394 6.79 -21.09 -1.79
N SER A 395 5.52 -20.85 -1.46
CA SER A 395 4.90 -19.52 -1.44
C SER A 395 4.46 -19.14 -0.03
N ASN A 396 4.43 -17.84 0.25
CA ASN A 396 3.76 -17.26 1.40
C ASN A 396 2.30 -16.86 1.09
N ASN A 397 1.84 -17.09 -0.13
CA ASN A 397 0.44 -17.04 -0.53
C ASN A 397 -0.17 -18.44 -0.55
N GLY A 398 -1.49 -18.49 -0.36
CA GLY A 398 -2.28 -19.64 -0.75
C GLY A 398 -3.02 -19.42 -2.06
N GLU A 399 -3.76 -20.43 -2.47
CA GLU A 399 -4.74 -20.36 -3.55
C GLU A 399 -6.09 -20.93 -3.11
N CYS A 400 -7.15 -20.51 -3.79
CA CYS A 400 -8.48 -21.05 -3.62
C CYS A 400 -8.65 -22.33 -4.47
N PRO A 401 -8.58 -23.55 -3.88
CA PRO A 401 -8.56 -24.79 -4.66
C PRO A 401 -9.89 -25.08 -5.36
N ALA A 402 -11.01 -24.59 -4.82
CA ALA A 402 -12.34 -24.70 -5.44
C ALA A 402 -12.70 -23.51 -6.35
N GLY A 403 -11.71 -22.67 -6.67
CA GLY A 403 -11.88 -21.42 -7.40
C GLY A 403 -12.28 -20.24 -6.50
N PRO A 404 -12.61 -19.08 -7.08
CA PRO A 404 -12.76 -18.86 -8.52
C PRO A 404 -11.43 -19.00 -9.28
N VAL A 405 -11.54 -19.38 -10.55
CA VAL A 405 -10.42 -19.35 -11.50
C VAL A 405 -10.51 -18.03 -12.24
N ASP A 406 -9.45 -17.24 -12.14
CA ASP A 406 -9.33 -15.96 -12.80
C ASP A 406 -8.56 -16.13 -14.11
N PHE A 407 -9.00 -15.46 -15.17
CA PHE A 407 -8.44 -15.61 -16.51
C PHE A 407 -7.77 -14.30 -16.95
N PHE A 408 -6.48 -14.39 -17.29
CA PHE A 408 -5.67 -13.26 -17.74
C PHE A 408 -4.86 -13.60 -18.98
N CYS A 409 -4.52 -12.59 -19.77
CA CYS A 409 -3.56 -12.74 -20.85
C CYS A 409 -2.18 -13.03 -20.28
N SER A 410 -1.43 -13.91 -20.94
CA SER A 410 -0.15 -14.40 -20.45
C SER A 410 0.69 -14.90 -21.63
N PRO A 411 2.01 -14.68 -21.64
CA PRO A 411 2.84 -14.25 -20.51
C PRO A 411 3.03 -12.74 -20.31
N HIS A 412 2.57 -11.88 -21.22
CA HIS A 412 2.90 -10.46 -21.20
C HIS A 412 1.82 -9.60 -20.51
N ASP A 413 0.61 -9.52 -21.04
CA ASP A 413 -0.47 -8.66 -20.53
C ASP A 413 -1.21 -9.30 -19.34
N THR A 414 -0.47 -9.71 -18.31
CA THR A 414 -0.99 -10.38 -17.09
C THR A 414 -2.00 -9.57 -16.28
N PHE A 415 -2.17 -8.29 -16.60
CA PHE A 415 -3.19 -7.42 -16.04
C PHE A 415 -4.52 -7.44 -16.82
N GLN A 416 -4.50 -7.89 -18.08
CA GLN A 416 -5.65 -7.89 -18.96
C GLN A 416 -6.49 -9.14 -18.71
N GLY A 417 -7.72 -8.95 -18.26
CA GLY A 417 -8.69 -10.06 -18.15
C GLY A 417 -9.07 -10.58 -19.54
N CYS A 418 -9.26 -11.89 -19.64
CA CYS A 418 -9.62 -12.55 -20.90
C CYS A 418 -10.70 -13.62 -20.71
N THR A 419 -11.37 -13.97 -21.79
CA THR A 419 -12.27 -15.12 -21.84
C THR A 419 -11.56 -16.36 -22.39
N PRO A 420 -11.90 -17.57 -21.89
CA PRO A 420 -11.39 -18.81 -22.45
C PRO A 420 -11.68 -18.88 -23.95
N GLY A 421 -10.64 -19.00 -24.77
CA GLY A 421 -10.73 -18.88 -26.23
C GLY A 421 -9.80 -17.83 -26.84
N GLY A 422 -9.27 -16.90 -26.02
CA GLY A 422 -8.04 -16.16 -26.33
C GLY A 422 -8.15 -14.99 -27.30
N THR A 423 -9.35 -14.65 -27.80
CA THR A 423 -9.53 -13.51 -28.73
C THR A 423 -9.29 -12.14 -28.09
N ASP A 424 -9.34 -12.07 -26.75
CA ASP A 424 -9.14 -10.84 -25.99
C ASP A 424 -7.66 -10.49 -25.78
N CYS A 425 -6.76 -11.46 -26.01
CA CYS A 425 -5.32 -11.27 -25.83
C CYS A 425 -4.69 -10.80 -27.13
N THR A 426 -4.53 -9.49 -27.25
CA THR A 426 -4.04 -8.84 -28.48
C THR A 426 -2.52 -8.77 -28.57
N PHE A 427 -1.80 -8.94 -27.45
CA PHE A 427 -0.35 -8.93 -27.47
C PHE A 427 0.17 -10.20 -28.18
N PRO A 428 1.08 -10.07 -29.16
CA PRO A 428 1.60 -11.22 -29.89
C PRO A 428 2.24 -12.26 -28.95
N GLY A 429 1.77 -13.50 -29.01
CA GLY A 429 2.24 -14.60 -28.18
C GLY A 429 1.46 -14.79 -26.88
N ASP A 430 0.57 -13.86 -26.53
CA ASP A 430 -0.30 -14.04 -25.37
C ASP A 430 -1.42 -15.04 -25.64
N THR A 431 -1.76 -15.79 -24.60
CA THR A 431 -2.91 -16.69 -24.53
C THR A 431 -3.71 -16.42 -23.27
N CYS A 432 -4.99 -16.80 -23.27
CA CYS A 432 -5.81 -16.67 -22.09
C CYS A 432 -5.52 -17.82 -21.11
N ALA A 433 -4.90 -17.51 -19.98
CA ALA A 433 -4.51 -18.47 -18.96
C ALA A 433 -5.36 -18.33 -17.71
N GLY A 434 -5.90 -19.45 -17.22
CA GLY A 434 -6.61 -19.52 -15.94
C GLY A 434 -5.65 -19.75 -14.79
N LYS A 435 -5.81 -19.03 -13.67
CA LYS A 435 -5.09 -19.25 -12.42
C LYS A 435 -6.10 -19.33 -11.27
N ASN A 436 -5.88 -20.24 -10.33
CA ASN A 436 -6.62 -20.21 -9.08
C ASN A 436 -6.35 -18.89 -8.36
N ARG A 437 -7.39 -18.28 -7.83
CA ARG A 437 -7.29 -17.02 -7.12
C ARG A 437 -6.33 -17.12 -5.94
N PRO A 438 -5.31 -16.24 -5.84
CA PRO A 438 -4.44 -16.19 -4.68
C PRO A 438 -5.20 -15.66 -3.45
N CYS A 439 -4.75 -16.06 -2.27
CA CYS A 439 -5.41 -15.72 -1.02
C CYS A 439 -4.44 -15.73 0.17
N PHE A 440 -4.87 -15.13 1.28
CA PHE A 440 -4.13 -15.17 2.54
C PHE A 440 -4.48 -16.43 3.34
N LEU A 441 -3.50 -17.00 4.02
CA LEU A 441 -3.65 -18.29 4.72
C LEU A 441 -4.37 -18.22 6.08
N ASP A 442 -4.80 -17.03 6.52
CA ASP A 442 -5.44 -16.86 7.83
C ASP A 442 -6.85 -17.46 7.91
N ASN A 443 -7.55 -17.54 6.77
CA ASN A 443 -8.92 -18.06 6.63
C ASN A 443 -9.94 -17.46 7.62
N GLY A 444 -9.64 -16.29 8.18
CA GLY A 444 -10.46 -15.56 9.12
C GLY A 444 -10.61 -16.20 10.48
N ASN A 445 -9.79 -17.21 10.79
CA ASN A 445 -9.85 -17.92 12.05
C ASN A 445 -8.97 -17.20 13.08
N ILE A 446 -9.44 -17.08 14.33
CA ILE A 446 -8.58 -16.62 15.43
C ILE A 446 -7.38 -17.57 15.54
N GLY A 447 -6.17 -17.00 15.61
CA GLY A 447 -4.91 -17.73 15.55
C GLY A 447 -4.38 -17.96 14.12
N GLY A 448 -5.20 -17.76 13.09
CA GLY A 448 -4.76 -17.73 11.70
C GLY A 448 -3.83 -16.55 11.45
N SER A 449 -2.83 -16.74 10.58
CA SER A 449 -1.76 -15.76 10.40
C SER A 449 -1.34 -15.57 8.94
N VAL A 450 -0.73 -14.42 8.68
CA VAL A 450 -0.10 -14.07 7.40
C VAL A 450 1.33 -13.64 7.67
N THR A 451 2.25 -14.08 6.82
CA THR A 451 3.68 -13.84 6.95
C THR A 451 4.21 -13.02 5.78
N ALA A 452 5.04 -12.03 6.08
CA ALA A 452 5.87 -11.30 5.14
C ALA A 452 7.34 -11.60 5.46
N THR A 453 8.04 -12.25 4.54
CA THR A 453 9.46 -12.61 4.71
C THR A 453 10.33 -11.40 4.41
N GLY A 454 11.11 -10.98 5.41
CA GLY A 454 12.25 -10.07 5.25
C GLY A 454 13.55 -10.86 5.36
N ALA A 455 14.62 -10.30 4.81
CA ALA A 455 15.97 -10.84 4.93
C ALA A 455 16.99 -9.70 5.05
N ALA A 456 17.81 -9.75 6.09
CA ALA A 456 19.01 -8.93 6.18
C ALA A 456 20.12 -9.53 5.29
N GLU A 457 20.99 -8.67 4.77
CA GLU A 457 22.19 -9.09 4.07
C GLU A 457 23.37 -8.24 4.53
N VAL A 458 24.47 -8.90 4.88
CA VAL A 458 25.72 -8.28 5.30
C VAL A 458 26.24 -7.40 4.17
N PRO A 459 26.44 -6.08 4.39
CA PRO A 459 27.01 -5.21 3.36
C PRO A 459 28.42 -5.62 2.96
N VAL A 460 28.66 -5.67 1.65
CA VAL A 460 29.98 -5.88 1.03
C VAL A 460 30.34 -4.63 0.25
N ASN A 461 31.46 -4.00 0.60
CA ASN A 461 31.87 -2.70 0.03
C ASN A 461 30.75 -1.63 0.14
N GLY A 462 30.06 -1.60 1.28
CA GLY A 462 28.97 -0.66 1.56
C GLY A 462 27.69 -0.89 0.76
N THR A 463 27.52 -2.07 0.15
CA THR A 463 26.31 -2.43 -0.60
C THR A 463 25.74 -3.77 -0.11
N SER A 464 24.42 -3.87 0.00
CA SER A 464 23.70 -5.13 0.26
C SER A 464 22.39 -5.17 -0.52
N HIS A 465 21.75 -6.34 -0.62
CA HIS A 465 20.45 -6.53 -1.28
C HIS A 465 19.38 -7.06 -0.30
N PRO A 466 19.03 -6.30 0.75
CA PRO A 466 18.09 -6.76 1.75
C PRO A 466 16.67 -6.85 1.18
N LYS A 467 15.85 -7.63 1.88
CA LYS A 467 14.41 -7.74 1.65
C LYS A 467 13.67 -7.17 2.86
N LEU A 468 12.87 -6.15 2.62
CA LEU A 468 12.04 -5.50 3.64
C LEU A 468 10.64 -6.13 3.66
N ALA A 469 10.13 -6.43 4.85
CA ALA A 469 8.78 -6.94 5.07
C ALA A 469 7.94 -5.92 5.82
N ALA A 470 6.69 -5.71 5.36
CA ALA A 470 5.75 -4.82 6.00
C ALA A 470 4.30 -5.32 5.89
N PHE A 471 3.47 -4.90 6.85
CA PHE A 471 2.03 -5.05 6.83
C PHE A 471 1.36 -3.71 7.12
N PHE A 472 0.24 -3.43 6.46
CA PHE A 472 -0.54 -2.22 6.69
C PHE A 472 -2.01 -2.47 6.39
N CYS A 473 -2.89 -1.57 6.83
CA CYS A 473 -4.29 -1.60 6.45
C CYS A 473 -4.55 -0.56 5.36
N VAL A 474 -5.21 -0.97 4.28
CA VAL A 474 -5.54 -0.11 3.16
C VAL A 474 -7.00 0.31 3.31
N ALA A 475 -7.23 1.61 3.44
CA ALA A 475 -8.57 2.20 3.49
C ALA A 475 -9.27 2.11 2.12
N PRO A 476 -10.61 2.20 2.07
CA PRO A 476 -11.32 2.23 0.79
C PRO A 476 -11.11 3.57 0.06
N THR A 477 -11.28 3.52 -1.25
CA THR A 477 -11.31 4.68 -2.13
C THR A 477 -12.74 5.18 -2.36
N SER A 478 -12.90 6.34 -3.01
CA SER A 478 -14.21 6.79 -3.49
C SER A 478 -14.72 5.98 -4.69
N SER A 479 -13.87 5.16 -5.33
CA SER A 479 -14.26 4.31 -6.46
C SER A 479 -14.71 2.93 -6.01
N GLY A 480 -15.99 2.62 -6.25
CA GLY A 480 -16.57 1.30 -5.95
C GLY A 480 -15.88 0.16 -6.71
N SER A 481 -15.47 0.39 -7.96
CA SER A 481 -14.79 -0.61 -8.79
C SER A 481 -13.38 -0.92 -8.28
N VAL A 482 -12.61 0.09 -7.87
CA VAL A 482 -11.29 -0.11 -7.24
C VAL A 482 -11.44 -0.88 -5.93
N ASN A 483 -12.43 -0.52 -5.11
CA ASN A 483 -12.66 -1.24 -3.87
C ASN A 483 -13.07 -2.69 -4.11
N ALA A 484 -13.88 -2.96 -5.14
CA ALA A 484 -14.29 -4.31 -5.54
C ALA A 484 -13.10 -5.14 -6.04
N ALA A 485 -12.30 -4.56 -6.93
CA ALA A 485 -11.18 -5.23 -7.56
C ALA A 485 -10.02 -5.48 -6.59
N ALA A 486 -9.73 -4.55 -5.68
CA ALA A 486 -8.64 -4.73 -4.71
C ALA A 486 -9.12 -5.31 -3.37
N GLY A 487 -10.43 -5.38 -3.09
CA GLY A 487 -10.94 -5.87 -1.81
C GLY A 487 -10.69 -4.91 -0.66
N LEU A 488 -11.10 -3.65 -0.83
CA LEU A 488 -10.84 -2.57 0.13
C LEU A 488 -12.07 -2.19 0.96
N PRO A 489 -11.95 -1.93 2.28
CA PRO A 489 -10.70 -1.98 3.06
C PRO A 489 -10.14 -3.40 3.19
N GLY A 490 -8.83 -3.52 3.35
CA GLY A 490 -8.17 -4.82 3.46
C GLY A 490 -6.71 -4.75 3.86
N LEU A 491 -6.11 -5.93 4.08
CA LEU A 491 -4.70 -6.06 4.44
C LEU A 491 -3.81 -5.73 3.24
N GLY A 492 -2.80 -4.89 3.46
CA GLY A 492 -1.63 -4.75 2.61
C GLY A 492 -0.48 -5.58 3.17
N ARG A 493 0.19 -6.34 2.31
CA ARG A 493 1.45 -7.03 2.61
C ARG A 493 2.49 -6.63 1.58
N LEU A 494 3.64 -6.16 2.04
CA LEU A 494 4.76 -5.82 1.17
C LEU A 494 5.97 -6.69 1.49
N GLN A 495 6.58 -7.19 0.43
CA GLN A 495 7.90 -7.79 0.41
C GLN A 495 8.72 -7.04 -0.63
N LEU A 496 9.58 -6.15 -0.15
CA LEU A 496 10.33 -5.21 -0.96
C LEU A 496 11.80 -5.63 -0.97
N ASP A 497 12.19 -6.33 -2.02
CA ASP A 497 13.59 -6.58 -2.34
C ASP A 497 14.19 -5.30 -2.93
N GLY A 498 15.46 -5.03 -2.65
CA GLY A 498 16.11 -3.85 -3.19
C GLY A 498 17.61 -3.85 -2.99
N THR A 499 18.26 -2.73 -3.30
CA THR A 499 19.67 -2.50 -3.05
C THR A 499 19.81 -1.42 -2.00
N ALA A 500 20.48 -1.73 -0.90
CA ALA A 500 20.89 -0.77 0.10
C ALA A 500 22.35 -0.38 -0.17
N GLN A 501 22.62 0.93 -0.20
CA GLN A 501 23.95 1.47 -0.41
C GLN A 501 24.27 2.52 0.64
N GLU A 502 25.42 2.36 1.29
CA GLU A 502 25.98 3.32 2.22
C GLU A 502 26.37 4.63 1.52
N ILE A 503 26.02 5.74 2.17
CA ILE A 503 26.40 7.08 1.77
C ILE A 503 27.58 7.50 2.65
N ALA A 504 28.64 8.00 2.00
CA ALA A 504 29.81 8.51 2.70
C ALA A 504 29.42 9.59 3.75
N PRO A 505 30.17 9.69 4.85
CA PRO A 505 29.90 10.64 5.94
C PRO A 505 29.92 12.11 5.52
#